data_AF-A0A356IHT3-F1
#
_entry.id   AF-A0A356IHT3-F1
#
_cell.length_a   1.000
_cell.length_b   1.000
_cell.length_c   1.000
_cell.angle_alpha   90.00
_cell.angle_beta   90.00
_cell.angle_gamma   90.00
#
_symmetry.space_group_name_H-M   'P 1'
#
loop_
_entity.id
_entity.type
_entity.pdbx_description
1 polymer ?
#
loop_
_entity_poly.entity_id
_entity_poly.type
_entity_poly.pdbx_seq_one_letter_code
_entity_poly.pdbx_strand_id
1 'polypeptide(L)'
;MPSRDFPRTILLLSLILATACGGGGSSPTAPTATPTGQQTSTPTATTLTLTGTVTNIITGATISGGVIEVGGETATSGADGAYSLTITASSTQSFSASASGYYTRQSSVSMTGRSVVNLQLIPTGDGFNLALFDHLFREKGQKGTERWTSQPTFEIWTHEFTCLETNSNGEACIKYQAKGTAPTIFETNVRNSIAKMGQLTGSALSGSPITTKTHSVGTTLTHNDWGTTVGTISFAYVTGLYGENNAGASGDPNNKIHIDYGANVYTDQTIHLHEVAHAVGFRHPDGSNNMPQPGIMGPWPYQWTSADERLGRILYLRPTGSLTPDIDPTGTIIN
;
A
#
# COMPACT_ATOMS: atom_id res chain seq x y z
N MET A 1 27.81 -3.75 -42.42
CA MET A 1 27.86 -4.97 -43.25
C MET A 1 28.34 -6.12 -42.38
N PRO A 2 27.77 -7.34 -42.45
CA PRO A 2 26.60 -7.79 -43.24
C PRO A 2 25.36 -7.99 -42.33
N SER A 3 24.20 -7.35 -42.59
CA SER A 3 23.07 -7.80 -43.44
C SER A 3 22.72 -9.29 -43.32
N ARG A 4 21.61 -9.60 -42.64
CA ARG A 4 20.89 -10.88 -42.77
C ARG A 4 19.49 -10.62 -43.29
N ASP A 5 19.24 -11.18 -44.46
CA ASP A 5 18.02 -11.10 -45.25
C ASP A 5 16.86 -11.93 -44.67
N PHE A 6 15.65 -11.43 -44.90
CA PHE A 6 14.38 -12.15 -44.79
C PHE A 6 14.20 -13.14 -45.95
N PRO A 7 13.28 -14.11 -45.80
CA PRO A 7 12.34 -14.35 -46.88
C PRO A 7 10.88 -14.18 -46.43
N ARG A 8 10.18 -13.35 -47.21
CA ARG A 8 8.72 -13.23 -47.29
C ARG A 8 8.15 -14.50 -47.92
N THR A 9 7.09 -15.06 -47.34
CA THR A 9 6.22 -16.01 -48.06
C THR A 9 4.88 -15.33 -48.29
N ILE A 10 4.59 -15.09 -49.57
CA ILE A 10 3.31 -14.64 -50.13
C ILE A 10 2.58 -15.90 -50.58
N LEU A 11 1.30 -16.07 -50.23
CA LEU A 11 0.43 -17.04 -50.90
C LEU A 11 -0.80 -16.34 -51.47
N LEU A 12 -1.00 -16.61 -52.76
CA LEU A 12 -1.94 -15.97 -53.68
C LEU A 12 -3.41 -16.34 -53.43
N LEU A 13 -4.25 -15.42 -53.90
CA LEU A 13 -5.70 -15.46 -54.02
C LEU A 13 -6.17 -16.20 -55.29
N SER A 14 -7.47 -16.58 -55.29
CA SER A 14 -8.44 -16.74 -56.40
C SER A 14 -8.57 -18.09 -57.12
N LEU A 15 -9.79 -18.66 -57.18
CA LEU A 15 -10.77 -18.43 -58.26
C LEU A 15 -12.17 -19.02 -57.94
N ILE A 16 -13.17 -18.38 -58.54
CA ILE A 16 -14.62 -18.51 -58.45
C ILE A 16 -15.16 -19.64 -59.34
N LEU A 17 -16.23 -20.33 -58.92
CA LEU A 17 -17.27 -20.82 -59.84
C LEU A 17 -18.67 -20.57 -59.26
N ALA A 18 -19.48 -19.86 -60.05
CA ALA A 18 -20.89 -19.61 -59.82
C ALA A 18 -21.74 -20.71 -60.49
N THR A 19 -22.86 -21.08 -59.85
CA THR A 19 -24.06 -21.54 -60.56
C THR A 19 -25.29 -20.93 -59.90
N ALA A 20 -26.12 -20.32 -60.73
CA ALA A 20 -27.38 -19.69 -60.41
C ALA A 20 -28.54 -20.57 -60.91
N CYS A 21 -29.62 -20.62 -60.12
CA CYS A 21 -31.05 -20.80 -60.46
C CYS A 21 -31.75 -20.74 -59.09
N GLY A 22 -32.70 -19.87 -58.78
CA GLY A 22 -33.91 -19.52 -59.53
C GLY A 22 -35.10 -20.17 -58.80
N GLY A 23 -35.88 -19.39 -58.03
CA GLY A 23 -37.11 -19.88 -57.39
C GLY A 23 -37.64 -18.96 -56.30
N GLY A 24 -38.68 -18.20 -56.62
CA GLY A 24 -39.36 -17.30 -55.69
C GLY A 24 -40.16 -18.05 -54.61
N GLY A 25 -40.12 -17.53 -53.39
CA GLY A 25 -40.96 -17.91 -52.27
C GLY A 25 -40.93 -16.79 -51.25
N SER A 26 -42.10 -16.24 -50.93
CA SER A 26 -42.29 -15.10 -50.04
C SER A 26 -41.58 -15.27 -48.70
N SER A 27 -40.70 -14.33 -48.35
CA SER A 27 -40.08 -14.27 -47.02
C SER A 27 -41.16 -14.06 -45.95
N PRO A 28 -41.15 -14.81 -44.84
CA PRO A 28 -42.00 -14.49 -43.71
C PRO A 28 -41.53 -13.17 -43.08
N THR A 29 -42.47 -12.26 -42.84
CA THR A 29 -42.23 -11.01 -42.14
C THR A 29 -41.70 -11.33 -40.74
N ALA A 30 -40.48 -10.90 -40.43
CA ALA A 30 -39.93 -10.97 -39.08
C ALA A 30 -40.84 -10.18 -38.12
N PRO A 31 -41.13 -10.67 -36.90
CA PRO A 31 -41.93 -9.92 -35.95
C PRO A 31 -41.22 -8.61 -35.61
N THR A 32 -41.96 -7.51 -35.69
CA THR A 32 -41.53 -6.19 -35.26
C THR A 32 -41.10 -6.26 -33.79
N ALA A 33 -39.82 -6.02 -33.52
CA ALA A 33 -39.34 -5.85 -32.16
C ALA A 33 -40.11 -4.68 -31.51
N THR A 34 -40.90 -4.97 -30.48
CA THR A 34 -41.48 -3.95 -29.62
C THR A 34 -40.33 -3.15 -29.02
N PRO A 35 -40.33 -1.81 -29.06
CA PRO A 35 -39.33 -1.02 -28.38
C PRO A 35 -39.52 -1.24 -26.87
N THR A 36 -38.71 -2.09 -26.25
CA THR A 36 -38.49 -2.05 -24.81
C THR A 36 -37.91 -0.67 -24.54
N GLY A 37 -38.75 0.24 -24.04
CA GLY A 37 -38.29 1.52 -23.52
C GLY A 37 -37.20 1.23 -22.51
N GLN A 38 -35.97 1.64 -22.84
CA GLN A 38 -34.88 1.66 -21.89
C GLN A 38 -35.28 2.70 -20.85
N GLN A 39 -35.89 2.24 -19.75
CA GLN A 39 -36.25 3.09 -18.63
C GLN A 39 -34.95 3.58 -18.00
N THR A 40 -34.47 4.74 -18.46
CA THR A 40 -33.40 5.49 -17.82
C THR A 40 -33.94 5.92 -16.47
N SER A 41 -33.72 5.11 -15.43
CA SER A 41 -34.00 5.50 -14.06
C SER A 41 -33.12 6.70 -13.72
N THR A 42 -33.71 7.89 -13.68
CA THR A 42 -33.02 9.08 -13.16
C THR A 42 -32.69 8.81 -11.69
N PRO A 43 -31.40 8.86 -11.28
CA PRO A 43 -31.05 8.58 -9.90
C PRO A 43 -31.71 9.63 -9.00
N THR A 44 -32.47 9.17 -8.01
CA THR A 44 -33.22 10.03 -7.08
C THR A 44 -32.24 10.74 -6.14
N ALA A 45 -32.37 12.07 -6.02
CA ALA A 45 -31.58 12.84 -5.08
C ALA A 45 -31.90 12.45 -3.63
N THR A 46 -30.87 12.26 -2.81
CA THR A 46 -30.96 11.98 -1.39
C THR A 46 -30.45 13.19 -0.62
N THR A 47 -31.14 13.57 0.45
CA THR A 47 -30.67 14.60 1.39
C THR A 47 -29.91 13.93 2.53
N LEU A 48 -28.66 14.35 2.74
CA LEU A 48 -27.79 13.88 3.81
C LEU A 48 -27.30 15.08 4.62
N THR A 49 -27.48 15.04 5.94
CA THR A 49 -26.84 15.98 6.86
C THR A 49 -25.58 15.31 7.42
N LEU A 50 -24.42 15.74 6.93
CA LEU A 50 -23.12 15.37 7.47
C LEU A 50 -22.81 16.19 8.71
N THR A 51 -22.33 15.53 9.75
CA THR A 51 -21.87 16.15 11.00
C THR A 51 -20.53 15.55 11.42
N GLY A 52 -19.81 16.22 12.30
CA GLY A 52 -18.59 15.69 12.88
C GLY A 52 -17.69 16.78 13.44
N THR A 53 -16.44 16.43 13.70
CA THR A 53 -15.42 17.38 14.18
C THR A 53 -14.23 17.45 13.24
N VAL A 54 -13.59 18.62 13.13
CA VAL A 54 -12.31 18.81 12.46
C VAL A 54 -11.20 18.92 13.50
N THR A 55 -10.17 18.09 13.39
CA THR A 55 -9.06 18.02 14.36
C THR A 55 -7.70 17.98 13.68
N ASN A 56 -6.67 18.38 14.41
CA ASN A 56 -5.27 18.22 14.00
C ASN A 56 -4.86 16.74 14.17
N ILE A 57 -4.35 16.13 13.10
CA ILE A 57 -4.00 14.70 13.11
C ILE A 57 -2.89 14.33 14.10
N ILE A 58 -1.99 15.27 14.40
CA ILE A 58 -0.83 15.04 15.28
C ILE A 58 -1.22 15.26 16.73
N THR A 59 -1.81 16.42 17.04
CA THR A 59 -2.07 16.86 18.42
C THR A 59 -3.44 16.45 18.94
N GLY A 60 -4.39 16.13 18.05
CA GLY A 60 -5.79 15.89 18.40
C GLY A 60 -6.59 17.14 18.76
N ALA A 61 -5.96 18.33 18.71
CA ALA A 61 -6.64 19.60 18.99
C ALA A 61 -7.76 19.87 17.96
N THR A 62 -8.85 20.46 18.40
CA THR A 62 -9.96 20.88 17.53
C THR A 62 -9.53 22.05 16.65
N ILE A 63 -10.01 22.06 15.40
CA ILE A 63 -9.72 23.10 14.41
C ILE A 63 -10.96 23.95 14.21
N SER A 64 -10.89 25.21 14.65
CA SER A 64 -11.90 26.23 14.35
C SER A 64 -11.68 26.83 12.97
N GLY A 65 -12.77 27.16 12.28
CA GLY A 65 -12.69 27.84 10.98
C GLY A 65 -12.25 26.93 9.83
N GLY A 66 -12.26 25.61 10.01
CA GLY A 66 -12.05 24.65 8.92
C GLY A 66 -13.24 24.65 7.98
N VAL A 67 -13.01 24.74 6.68
CA VAL A 67 -14.04 24.75 5.65
C VAL A 67 -14.18 23.35 5.08
N ILE A 68 -15.38 22.79 5.18
CA ILE A 68 -15.78 21.51 4.60
C ILE A 68 -16.61 21.81 3.36
N GLU A 69 -16.27 21.20 2.22
CA GLU A 69 -17.00 21.33 0.96
C GLU A 69 -17.39 19.94 0.44
N VAL A 70 -18.66 19.76 0.08
CA VAL A 70 -19.18 18.54 -0.53
C VAL A 70 -20.15 18.88 -1.66
N GLY A 71 -19.81 18.49 -2.89
CA GLY A 71 -20.67 18.73 -4.06
C GLY A 71 -21.02 20.22 -4.28
N GLY A 72 -20.17 21.15 -3.82
CA GLY A 72 -20.39 22.59 -3.89
C GLY A 72 -21.07 23.22 -2.66
N GLU A 73 -21.63 22.42 -1.76
CA GLU A 73 -22.16 22.89 -0.47
C GLU A 73 -21.04 23.02 0.55
N THR A 74 -21.10 24.05 1.41
CA THR A 74 -20.02 24.33 2.39
C THR A 74 -20.52 24.48 3.82
N ALA A 75 -19.69 24.08 4.78
CA ALA A 75 -19.83 24.39 6.20
C ALA A 75 -18.49 24.77 6.80
N THR A 76 -18.52 25.53 7.90
CA THR A 76 -17.33 25.92 8.66
C THR A 76 -17.38 25.32 10.06
N SER A 77 -16.27 24.76 10.53
CA SER A 77 -16.18 24.23 11.88
C SER A 77 -16.17 25.34 12.96
N GLY A 78 -16.88 25.10 14.05
CA GLY A 78 -16.92 25.97 15.23
C GLY A 78 -15.65 25.92 16.07
N ALA A 79 -15.64 26.65 17.20
CA ALA A 79 -14.50 26.70 18.12
C ALA A 79 -14.17 25.34 18.77
N ASP A 80 -15.18 24.49 18.93
CA ASP A 80 -15.08 23.09 19.36
C ASP A 80 -14.73 22.12 18.21
N GLY A 81 -14.48 22.65 17.01
CA GLY A 81 -14.21 21.89 15.80
C GLY A 81 -15.44 21.25 15.17
N ALA A 82 -16.64 21.40 15.74
CA ALA A 82 -17.84 20.76 15.22
C ALA A 82 -18.35 21.42 13.93
N TYR A 83 -18.89 20.64 13.00
CA TYR A 83 -19.54 21.13 11.79
C TYR A 83 -20.85 20.37 11.50
N SER A 84 -21.73 21.00 10.73
CA SER A 84 -22.95 20.39 10.19
C SER A 84 -23.19 20.93 8.78
N LEU A 85 -23.37 20.03 7.81
CA LEU A 85 -23.53 20.34 6.39
C LEU A 85 -24.64 19.48 5.79
N THR A 86 -25.69 20.12 5.26
CA THR A 86 -26.76 19.41 4.55
C THR A 86 -26.52 19.46 3.05
N ILE A 87 -26.47 18.30 2.41
CA ILE A 87 -26.23 18.14 0.97
C ILE A 87 -27.44 17.40 0.39
N THR A 88 -27.88 17.78 -0.81
CA THR A 88 -28.88 17.02 -1.56
C THR A 88 -28.33 16.65 -2.93
N ALA A 89 -28.07 15.35 -3.15
CA ALA A 89 -27.46 14.85 -4.38
C ALA A 89 -27.82 13.39 -4.65
N SER A 90 -27.69 12.94 -5.90
CA SER A 90 -28.16 11.62 -6.37
C SER A 90 -27.10 10.51 -6.40
N SER A 91 -25.84 10.83 -6.07
CA SER A 91 -24.71 9.91 -6.10
C SER A 91 -23.60 10.36 -5.17
N THR A 92 -22.52 9.59 -5.08
CA THR A 92 -21.25 10.02 -4.48
C THR A 92 -20.85 11.42 -4.95
N GLN A 93 -20.40 12.25 -4.00
CA GLN A 93 -19.95 13.62 -4.22
C GLN A 93 -18.45 13.74 -3.91
N SER A 94 -17.77 14.67 -4.61
CA SER A 94 -16.42 15.08 -4.24
C SER A 94 -16.43 15.77 -2.88
N PHE A 95 -15.39 15.52 -2.09
CA PHE A 95 -15.21 16.10 -0.76
C PHE A 95 -13.87 16.84 -0.67
N SER A 96 -13.86 18.00 -0.02
CA SER A 96 -12.64 18.62 0.46
C SER A 96 -12.81 19.21 1.87
N ALA A 97 -11.72 19.23 2.64
CA ALA A 97 -11.65 19.94 3.90
C ALA A 97 -10.33 20.71 4.00
N SER A 98 -10.40 21.99 4.35
CA SER A 98 -9.25 22.90 4.41
C SER A 98 -9.28 23.79 5.63
N ALA A 99 -8.11 24.22 6.09
CA ALA A 99 -7.95 25.19 7.17
C ALA A 99 -6.59 25.90 7.04
N SER A 100 -6.48 27.12 7.55
CA SER A 100 -5.20 27.85 7.58
C SER A 100 -4.16 27.08 8.40
N GLY A 101 -2.96 26.87 7.85
CA GLY A 101 -1.89 26.08 8.48
C GLY A 101 -2.01 24.56 8.32
N TYR A 102 -2.91 24.08 7.46
CA TYR A 102 -3.11 22.66 7.18
C TYR A 102 -3.11 22.37 5.67
N TYR A 103 -2.69 21.16 5.31
CA TYR A 103 -2.89 20.65 3.96
C TYR A 103 -4.37 20.31 3.73
N THR A 104 -4.90 20.67 2.56
CA THR A 104 -6.27 20.32 2.16
C THR A 104 -6.39 18.82 2.01
N ARG A 105 -7.37 18.23 2.70
CA ARG A 105 -7.74 16.83 2.53
C ARG A 105 -8.77 16.70 1.40
N GLN A 106 -8.58 15.73 0.51
CA GLN A 106 -9.52 15.43 -0.57
C GLN A 106 -9.96 13.96 -0.52
N SER A 107 -11.25 13.72 -0.79
CA SER A 107 -11.85 12.37 -0.76
C SER A 107 -13.18 12.37 -1.50
N SER A 108 -14.04 11.39 -1.24
CA SER A 108 -15.42 11.35 -1.69
C SER A 108 -16.39 10.98 -0.58
N VAL A 109 -17.65 11.41 -0.71
CA VAL A 109 -18.75 11.15 0.22
C VAL A 109 -19.85 10.40 -0.51
N SER A 110 -20.31 9.29 0.05
CA SER A 110 -21.53 8.60 -0.38
C SER A 110 -22.77 9.26 0.23
N MET A 111 -23.77 9.56 -0.61
CA MET A 111 -25.04 10.13 -0.15
C MET A 111 -25.93 9.15 0.61
N THR A 112 -25.56 7.87 0.63
CA THR A 112 -26.21 6.81 1.40
C THR A 112 -25.29 6.22 2.49
N GLY A 113 -24.11 6.82 2.67
CA GLY A 113 -23.14 6.44 3.71
C GLY A 113 -23.52 6.97 5.09
N ARG A 114 -22.61 6.89 6.06
CA ARG A 114 -22.87 7.39 7.41
C ARG A 114 -22.98 8.92 7.40
N SER A 115 -23.74 9.47 8.34
CA SER A 115 -23.93 10.92 8.52
C SER A 115 -22.90 11.56 9.44
N VAL A 116 -22.04 10.78 10.10
CA VAL A 116 -21.01 11.30 11.02
C VAL A 116 -19.62 11.02 10.46
N VAL A 117 -18.83 12.07 10.24
CA VAL A 117 -17.48 12.00 9.70
C VAL A 117 -16.55 12.88 10.54
N ASN A 118 -15.69 12.26 11.34
CA ASN A 118 -14.67 12.99 12.09
C ASN A 118 -13.43 13.16 11.21
N LEU A 119 -13.06 14.41 10.97
CA LEU A 119 -12.00 14.81 10.09
C LEU A 119 -10.71 15.08 10.88
N GLN A 120 -9.60 14.64 10.29
CA GLN A 120 -8.25 14.94 10.75
C GLN A 120 -7.48 15.58 9.62
N LEU A 121 -6.98 16.80 9.82
CA LEU A 121 -6.13 17.51 8.85
C LEU A 121 -4.65 17.42 9.24
N ILE A 122 -3.80 17.27 8.22
CA ILE A 122 -2.34 17.27 8.39
C ILE A 122 -1.85 18.72 8.48
N PRO A 123 -1.20 19.15 9.57
CA PRO A 123 -0.68 20.50 9.68
C PRO A 123 0.53 20.70 8.76
N THR A 124 0.76 21.94 8.31
CA THR A 124 2.02 22.35 7.65
C THR A 124 3.15 22.60 8.65
N GLY A 125 2.87 22.41 9.95
CA GLY A 125 3.77 22.57 11.08
C GLY A 125 3.73 21.36 12.02
N ASP A 126 3.86 21.59 13.34
CA ASP A 126 3.84 20.55 14.39
C ASP A 126 4.86 19.41 14.17
N GLY A 127 5.96 19.75 13.50
CA GLY A 127 7.01 18.81 13.12
C GLY A 127 6.58 17.77 12.08
N PHE A 128 5.49 17.99 11.35
CA PHE A 128 5.25 17.30 10.09
C PHE A 128 6.18 17.84 9.01
N ASN A 129 6.75 16.94 8.21
CA ASN A 129 7.57 17.29 7.06
C ASN A 129 7.03 16.55 5.83
N LEU A 130 6.36 17.28 4.94
CA LEU A 130 5.75 16.71 3.74
C LEU A 130 6.79 16.06 2.82
N ALA A 131 7.93 16.71 2.61
CA ALA A 131 8.98 16.20 1.73
C ALA A 131 9.54 14.87 2.23
N LEU A 132 9.72 14.74 3.55
CA LEU A 132 10.14 13.48 4.15
C LEU A 132 9.03 12.42 4.09
N PHE A 133 7.78 12.78 4.38
CA PHE A 133 6.66 11.85 4.26
C PHE A 133 6.55 11.31 2.82
N ASP A 134 6.71 12.20 1.83
CA ASP A 134 6.73 11.84 0.41
C ASP A 134 7.89 10.92 0.06
N HIS A 135 9.08 11.20 0.59
CA HIS A 135 10.26 10.37 0.40
C HIS A 135 10.07 8.96 0.96
N LEU A 136 9.59 8.87 2.21
CA LEU A 136 9.40 7.62 2.93
C LEU A 136 8.28 6.74 2.36
N PHE A 137 7.16 7.34 1.96
CA PHE A 137 5.92 6.59 1.75
C PHE A 137 5.28 6.76 0.38
N ARG A 138 5.74 7.71 -0.44
CA ARG A 138 5.09 8.05 -1.73
C ARG A 138 6.08 8.13 -2.89
N GLU A 139 7.26 7.54 -2.75
CA GLU A 139 8.33 7.57 -3.77
C GLU A 139 8.58 9.02 -4.25
N LYS A 140 8.81 9.94 -3.30
CA LYS A 140 8.98 11.38 -3.58
C LYS A 140 7.75 12.01 -4.25
N GLY A 141 6.57 11.55 -3.87
CA GLY A 141 5.28 12.01 -4.38
C GLY A 141 4.88 11.41 -5.73
N GLN A 142 5.64 10.45 -6.27
CA GLN A 142 5.35 9.80 -7.56
C GLN A 142 4.32 8.66 -7.45
N LYS A 143 4.10 8.12 -6.25
CA LYS A 143 3.15 7.02 -6.00
C LYS A 143 2.29 7.24 -4.77
N GLY A 144 1.20 6.50 -4.68
CA GLY A 144 0.38 6.45 -3.48
C GLY A 144 1.07 5.68 -2.35
N THR A 145 0.57 5.88 -1.13
CA THR A 145 1.07 5.15 0.04
C THR A 145 0.86 3.64 -0.06
N GLU A 146 1.75 2.86 0.53
CA GLU A 146 1.62 1.41 0.63
C GLU A 146 1.78 0.97 2.09
N ARG A 147 0.81 0.22 2.60
CA ARG A 147 0.80 -0.29 3.97
C ARG A 147 -0.09 -1.51 4.11
N TRP A 148 0.05 -2.21 5.23
CA TRP A 148 -0.94 -3.21 5.62
C TRP A 148 -2.28 -2.54 5.93
N THR A 149 -3.35 -3.09 5.39
CA THR A 149 -4.75 -2.70 5.65
C THR A 149 -5.41 -3.57 6.72
N SER A 150 -4.83 -4.73 6.98
CA SER A 150 -5.21 -5.65 8.06
C SER A 150 -3.97 -6.09 8.83
N GLN A 151 -4.16 -6.54 10.07
CA GLN A 151 -3.08 -7.05 10.91
C GLN A 151 -2.38 -8.27 10.25
N PRO A 152 -1.08 -8.20 9.89
CA PRO A 152 -0.35 -9.39 9.46
C PRO A 152 -0.06 -10.33 10.63
N THR A 153 0.18 -11.61 10.31
CA THR A 153 0.79 -12.59 11.23
C THR A 153 2.30 -12.63 11.05
N PHE A 154 3.03 -13.08 12.07
CA PHE A 154 4.47 -13.25 12.01
C PHE A 154 4.88 -14.72 12.02
N GLU A 155 5.83 -15.07 11.18
CA GLU A 155 6.40 -16.42 11.08
C GLU A 155 7.93 -16.35 11.13
N ILE A 156 8.54 -16.89 12.19
CA ILE A 156 10.00 -16.95 12.34
C ILE A 156 10.49 -18.32 11.90
N TRP A 157 11.39 -18.38 10.92
CA TRP A 157 11.97 -19.64 10.50
C TRP A 157 13.04 -20.10 11.49
N THR A 158 12.87 -21.30 12.03
CA THR A 158 13.77 -21.85 13.07
C THR A 158 15.01 -22.50 12.50
N HIS A 159 15.05 -22.71 11.19
CA HIS A 159 16.21 -23.23 10.48
C HIS A 159 16.92 -22.11 9.70
N GLU A 160 18.25 -22.13 9.75
CA GLU A 160 19.13 -21.42 8.82
C GLU A 160 18.84 -21.89 7.40
N PHE A 161 18.82 -20.93 6.47
CA PHE A 161 18.81 -21.20 5.05
C PHE A 161 20.15 -20.82 4.43
N THR A 162 20.66 -21.67 3.55
CA THR A 162 21.76 -21.29 2.68
C THR A 162 21.20 -20.75 1.37
N CYS A 163 21.67 -19.58 0.96
CA CYS A 163 21.35 -19.01 -0.33
C CYS A 163 22.18 -19.70 -1.41
N LEU A 164 21.48 -20.29 -2.38
CA LEU A 164 22.06 -21.04 -3.48
C LEU A 164 22.21 -20.21 -4.76
N GLU A 165 21.33 -19.22 -4.94
CA GLU A 165 21.30 -18.34 -6.11
C GLU A 165 20.84 -16.95 -5.65
N THR A 166 21.47 -15.90 -6.19
CA THR A 166 21.09 -14.50 -5.98
C THR A 166 20.50 -13.90 -7.25
N ASN A 167 19.79 -12.77 -7.10
CA ASN A 167 19.37 -11.96 -8.24
C ASN A 167 20.59 -11.39 -8.99
N SER A 168 20.35 -10.78 -10.16
CA SER A 168 21.42 -10.35 -11.07
C SER A 168 22.41 -9.33 -10.49
N ASN A 169 22.00 -8.57 -9.46
CA ASN A 169 22.86 -7.60 -8.76
C ASN A 169 23.42 -8.16 -7.43
N GLY A 170 23.10 -9.41 -7.06
CA GLY A 170 23.64 -10.06 -5.86
C GLY A 170 23.05 -9.56 -4.54
N GLU A 171 22.02 -8.72 -4.58
CA GLU A 171 21.45 -8.04 -3.41
C GLU A 171 20.40 -8.87 -2.68
N ALA A 172 19.69 -9.76 -3.40
CA ALA A 172 18.66 -10.60 -2.83
C ALA A 172 18.93 -12.08 -3.10
N CYS A 173 18.61 -12.92 -2.13
CA CYS A 173 18.57 -14.36 -2.36
C CYS A 173 17.32 -14.73 -3.17
N ILE A 174 17.49 -15.50 -4.25
CA ILE A 174 16.38 -15.96 -5.09
C ILE A 174 16.06 -17.45 -4.93
N LYS A 175 17.00 -18.21 -4.37
CA LYS A 175 16.84 -19.63 -4.10
C LYS A 175 17.52 -20.02 -2.81
N TYR A 176 16.77 -20.65 -1.93
CA TYR A 176 17.15 -20.94 -0.57
C TYR A 176 17.12 -22.45 -0.35
N GLN A 177 17.97 -22.99 0.52
CA GLN A 177 17.85 -24.34 1.03
C GLN A 177 18.01 -24.41 2.54
N ALA A 178 17.06 -25.02 3.23
CA ALA A 178 17.13 -25.22 4.67
C ALA A 178 18.31 -26.13 5.04
N LYS A 179 19.14 -25.69 6.00
CA LYS A 179 20.42 -26.36 6.33
C LYS A 179 20.45 -26.96 7.73
N GLY A 180 20.05 -26.19 8.74
CA GLY A 180 20.16 -26.58 10.15
C GLY A 180 19.50 -25.54 11.05
N THR A 181 19.69 -25.62 12.36
CA THR A 181 19.06 -24.70 13.31
C THR A 181 19.62 -23.28 13.20
N ALA A 182 18.75 -22.26 13.14
CA ALA A 182 19.16 -20.87 13.20
C ALA A 182 19.64 -20.48 14.61
N PRO A 183 20.54 -19.50 14.76
CA PRO A 183 20.97 -19.02 16.07
C PRO A 183 19.81 -18.53 16.94
N THR A 184 19.79 -18.83 18.24
CA THR A 184 18.70 -18.41 19.14
C THR A 184 18.59 -16.89 19.31
N ILE A 185 19.71 -16.18 19.19
CA ILE A 185 19.75 -14.71 19.24
C ILE A 185 19.03 -14.06 18.04
N PHE A 186 18.99 -14.73 16.89
CA PHE A 186 18.22 -14.28 15.73
C PHE A 186 16.72 -14.18 16.08
N GLU A 187 16.14 -15.25 16.62
CA GLU A 187 14.73 -15.27 17.03
C GLU A 187 14.44 -14.20 18.09
N THR A 188 15.36 -14.03 19.05
CA THR A 188 15.23 -12.99 20.10
C THR A 188 15.13 -11.59 19.49
N ASN A 189 16.01 -11.27 18.54
CA ASN A 189 16.02 -9.96 17.89
C ASN A 189 14.78 -9.73 17.03
N VAL A 190 14.30 -10.74 16.29
CA VAL A 190 13.05 -10.65 15.53
C VAL A 190 11.85 -10.39 16.45
N ARG A 191 11.76 -11.09 17.58
CA ARG A 191 10.67 -10.86 18.55
C ARG A 191 10.72 -9.44 19.13
N ASN A 192 11.93 -8.94 19.42
CA ASN A 192 12.12 -7.58 19.93
C ASN A 192 11.74 -6.51 18.89
N SER A 193 12.04 -6.71 17.60
CA SER A 193 11.68 -5.77 16.54
C SER A 193 10.18 -5.78 16.25
N ILE A 194 9.53 -6.96 16.23
CA ILE A 194 8.07 -7.08 16.14
C ILE A 194 7.38 -6.31 17.27
N ALA A 195 7.87 -6.40 18.51
CA ALA A 195 7.30 -5.69 19.65
C ALA A 195 7.34 -4.15 19.50
N LYS A 196 8.26 -3.62 18.69
CA LYS A 196 8.40 -2.18 18.42
C LYS A 196 7.54 -1.70 17.25
N MET A 197 7.07 -2.59 16.39
CA MET A 197 6.27 -2.26 15.20
C MET A 197 5.02 -1.42 15.53
N GLY A 198 4.36 -1.71 16.65
CA GLY A 198 3.18 -0.95 17.08
C GLY A 198 3.47 0.53 17.32
N GLN A 199 4.70 0.90 17.68
CA GLN A 199 5.08 2.29 17.89
C GLN A 199 5.13 3.05 16.55
N LEU A 200 5.70 2.46 15.48
CA LEU A 200 5.73 3.09 14.16
C LEU A 200 4.35 3.27 13.54
N THR A 201 3.44 2.34 13.80
CA THR A 201 2.11 2.34 13.15
C THR A 201 1.05 3.06 13.97
N GLY A 202 1.40 3.72 15.08
CA GLY A 202 0.42 4.32 15.99
C GLY A 202 -0.54 3.29 16.57
N SER A 203 -0.05 2.08 16.84
CA SER A 203 -0.78 0.88 17.28
C SER A 203 -1.78 0.29 16.28
N ALA A 204 -1.82 0.79 15.03
CA ALA A 204 -2.66 0.22 13.98
C ALA A 204 -2.31 -1.24 13.69
N LEU A 205 -1.02 -1.59 13.82
CA LEU A 205 -0.55 -2.96 13.85
C LEU A 205 0.00 -3.26 15.26
N SER A 206 -0.73 -4.02 16.08
CA SER A 206 -0.31 -4.38 17.43
C SER A 206 -0.79 -5.77 17.84
N GLY A 207 0.02 -6.48 18.63
CA GLY A 207 -0.41 -7.72 19.30
C GLY A 207 -0.62 -8.94 18.39
N SER A 208 0.04 -9.02 17.23
CA SER A 208 -0.12 -10.17 16.33
C SER A 208 0.54 -11.43 16.90
N PRO A 209 -0.04 -12.61 16.64
CA PRO A 209 0.59 -13.86 17.01
C PRO A 209 1.91 -14.04 16.25
N ILE A 210 2.95 -14.43 16.99
CA ILE A 210 4.23 -14.84 16.44
C ILE A 210 4.26 -16.36 16.45
N THR A 211 4.33 -16.95 15.27
CA THR A 211 4.51 -18.40 15.07
C THR A 211 5.95 -18.68 14.66
N THR A 212 6.39 -19.92 14.88
CA THR A 212 7.65 -20.42 14.36
C THR A 212 7.39 -21.49 13.31
N LYS A 213 8.31 -21.63 12.37
CA LYS A 213 8.24 -22.67 11.33
C LYS A 213 9.58 -23.33 11.12
N THR A 214 9.56 -24.66 11.19
CA THR A 214 10.73 -25.50 10.91
C THR A 214 10.57 -26.14 9.55
N HIS A 215 11.41 -25.73 8.60
CA HIS A 215 11.51 -26.39 7.30
C HIS A 215 12.44 -27.59 7.40
N SER A 216 12.07 -28.74 6.85
CA SER A 216 12.96 -29.92 6.86
C SER A 216 14.29 -29.60 6.17
N VAL A 217 15.41 -30.06 6.71
CA VAL A 217 16.73 -29.87 6.08
C VAL A 217 16.70 -30.40 4.64
N GLY A 218 17.28 -29.64 3.70
CA GLY A 218 17.24 -29.90 2.28
C GLY A 218 16.04 -29.29 1.54
N THR A 219 15.02 -28.78 2.25
CA THR A 219 13.88 -28.07 1.62
C THR A 219 14.38 -26.87 0.85
N THR A 220 14.03 -26.79 -0.44
CA THR A 220 14.32 -25.64 -1.29
C THR A 220 13.10 -24.75 -1.43
N LEU A 221 13.32 -23.44 -1.34
CA LEU A 221 12.31 -22.41 -1.58
C LEU A 221 12.85 -21.41 -2.62
N THR A 222 11.95 -20.74 -3.32
CA THR A 222 12.29 -19.67 -4.26
C THR A 222 11.71 -18.35 -3.79
N HIS A 223 12.34 -17.25 -4.19
CA HIS A 223 11.84 -15.92 -3.90
C HIS A 223 10.41 -15.72 -4.42
N ASN A 224 9.59 -15.01 -3.63
CA ASN A 224 8.13 -14.90 -3.80
C ASN A 224 7.34 -16.21 -3.63
N ASP A 225 7.99 -17.36 -3.41
CA ASP A 225 7.37 -18.64 -3.03
C ASP A 225 8.05 -19.22 -1.78
N TRP A 226 8.03 -18.43 -0.72
CA TRP A 226 8.63 -18.77 0.58
C TRP A 226 7.84 -19.85 1.35
N GLY A 227 6.81 -20.45 0.74
CA GLY A 227 5.89 -21.35 1.42
C GLY A 227 5.12 -20.69 2.57
N THR A 228 5.03 -19.35 2.58
CA THR A 228 4.30 -18.56 3.57
C THR A 228 2.93 -18.16 3.03
N THR A 229 1.95 -18.02 3.91
CA THR A 229 0.58 -17.65 3.54
C THR A 229 0.44 -16.15 3.28
N VAL A 230 -0.55 -15.77 2.48
CA VAL A 230 -0.97 -14.36 2.36
C VAL A 230 -1.33 -13.82 3.75
N GLY A 231 -0.99 -12.56 4.03
CA GLY A 231 -1.13 -11.93 5.34
C GLY A 231 0.06 -12.15 6.28
N THR A 232 1.15 -12.75 5.82
CA THR A 232 2.31 -13.10 6.68
C THR A 232 3.54 -12.26 6.39
N ILE A 233 4.19 -11.80 7.46
CA ILE A 233 5.58 -11.32 7.45
C ILE A 233 6.44 -12.45 8.02
N SER A 234 7.38 -12.93 7.21
CA SER A 234 8.26 -14.06 7.55
C SER A 234 9.71 -13.61 7.68
N PHE A 235 10.48 -14.30 8.52
CA PHE A 235 11.86 -13.92 8.83
C PHE A 235 12.79 -15.12 8.70
N ALA A 236 13.93 -14.94 8.03
CA ALA A 236 14.94 -15.96 7.85
C ALA A 236 16.35 -15.48 8.21
N TYR A 237 17.12 -16.39 8.80
CA TYR A 237 18.56 -16.26 8.91
C TYR A 237 19.20 -16.95 7.69
N VAL A 238 19.95 -16.18 6.89
CA VAL A 238 20.45 -16.63 5.58
C VAL A 238 21.97 -16.51 5.50
N THR A 239 22.61 -17.59 5.03
CA THR A 239 24.06 -17.68 4.79
C THR A 239 24.34 -18.06 3.33
N GLY A 240 25.59 -18.36 2.98
CA GLY A 240 25.95 -18.81 1.62
C GLY A 240 26.19 -17.63 0.67
N LEU A 241 25.55 -17.63 -0.50
CA LEU A 241 25.75 -16.57 -1.51
C LEU A 241 25.11 -15.23 -1.13
N TYR A 242 24.23 -15.21 -0.13
CA TYR A 242 23.68 -13.96 0.39
C TYR A 242 24.76 -13.23 1.20
N GLY A 243 24.96 -11.95 0.91
CA GLY A 243 26.02 -11.16 1.55
C GLY A 243 25.90 -11.22 3.07
N GLU A 244 27.02 -11.50 3.75
CA GLU A 244 27.00 -11.66 5.22
C GLU A 244 26.54 -10.39 5.94
N ASN A 245 26.78 -9.22 5.33
CA ASN A 245 26.38 -7.92 5.84
C ASN A 245 25.01 -7.44 5.29
N ASN A 246 24.29 -8.28 4.55
CA ASN A 246 23.04 -7.90 3.93
C ASN A 246 21.87 -8.20 4.88
N ALA A 247 20.89 -7.32 4.89
CA ALA A 247 19.54 -7.58 5.34
C ALA A 247 18.57 -6.97 4.33
N GLY A 248 17.36 -7.49 4.23
CA GLY A 248 16.39 -6.96 3.28
C GLY A 248 14.99 -7.50 3.47
N ALA A 249 14.02 -6.59 3.47
CA ALA A 249 12.60 -6.91 3.33
C ALA A 249 12.17 -6.94 1.85
N SER A 250 11.54 -8.04 1.43
CA SER A 250 11.04 -8.25 0.08
C SER A 250 9.56 -8.62 0.08
N GLY A 251 8.84 -8.21 -0.96
CA GLY A 251 7.41 -8.48 -1.12
C GLY A 251 6.54 -7.24 -0.90
N ASP A 252 5.23 -7.46 -0.80
CA ASP A 252 4.23 -6.40 -0.82
C ASP A 252 3.33 -6.45 0.42
N PRO A 253 3.04 -5.30 1.05
CA PRO A 253 2.00 -5.19 2.06
C PRO A 253 0.64 -5.67 1.49
N ASN A 254 -0.14 -6.38 2.31
CA ASN A 254 -1.40 -7.06 1.93
C ASN A 254 -1.26 -8.31 1.06
N ASN A 255 -0.03 -8.70 0.68
CA ASN A 255 0.25 -10.04 0.18
C ASN A 255 1.10 -10.79 1.21
N LYS A 256 2.42 -10.81 1.04
CA LYS A 256 3.36 -11.44 1.96
C LYS A 256 4.69 -10.72 1.85
N ILE A 257 5.38 -10.62 2.98
CA ILE A 257 6.70 -10.01 3.08
C ILE A 257 7.65 -11.05 3.69
N HIS A 258 8.87 -11.10 3.17
CA HIS A 258 9.95 -11.93 3.69
C HIS A 258 11.14 -11.04 4.02
N ILE A 259 11.71 -11.24 5.21
CA ILE A 259 12.88 -10.50 5.69
C ILE A 259 14.04 -11.46 5.89
N ASP A 260 15.10 -11.22 5.13
CA ASP A 260 16.35 -11.97 5.20
C ASP A 260 17.38 -11.22 6.06
N TYR A 261 18.12 -11.94 6.90
CA TYR A 261 19.27 -11.42 7.65
C TYR A 261 20.52 -12.26 7.44
N GLY A 262 21.59 -11.60 7.02
CA GLY A 262 22.91 -12.19 6.79
C GLY A 262 23.68 -12.55 8.06
N ALA A 263 24.76 -13.30 7.86
CA ALA A 263 25.60 -13.90 8.91
C ALA A 263 26.23 -12.91 9.90
N ASN A 264 26.43 -11.64 9.55
CA ASN A 264 27.07 -10.64 10.40
C ASN A 264 26.09 -9.60 10.98
N VAL A 265 24.86 -9.54 10.46
CA VAL A 265 23.88 -8.49 10.83
C VAL A 265 22.73 -9.02 11.68
N TYR A 266 22.52 -10.34 11.74
CA TYR A 266 21.44 -10.95 12.50
C TYR A 266 21.47 -10.63 14.02
N THR A 267 22.61 -10.21 14.55
CA THR A 267 22.76 -9.79 15.96
C THR A 267 22.51 -8.30 16.20
N ASP A 268 22.50 -7.46 15.15
CA ASP A 268 22.32 -6.01 15.28
C ASP A 268 20.83 -5.65 15.35
N GLN A 269 20.37 -5.25 16.54
CA GLN A 269 18.98 -4.89 16.77
C GLN A 269 18.52 -3.69 15.92
N THR A 270 19.41 -2.76 15.56
CA THR A 270 19.05 -1.59 14.75
C THR A 270 18.73 -1.99 13.31
N ILE A 271 19.45 -2.98 12.76
CA ILE A 271 19.18 -3.56 11.44
C ILE A 271 17.84 -4.31 11.47
N HIS A 272 17.54 -5.06 12.54
CA HIS A 272 16.23 -5.70 12.69
C HIS A 272 15.08 -4.71 12.66
N LEU A 273 15.23 -3.56 13.34
CA LEU A 273 14.23 -2.50 13.33
C LEU A 273 14.09 -1.83 11.95
N HIS A 274 15.20 -1.63 11.23
CA HIS A 274 15.20 -1.10 9.86
C HIS A 274 14.37 -1.97 8.92
N GLU A 275 14.63 -3.28 8.90
CA GLU A 275 13.90 -4.19 8.01
C GLU A 275 12.42 -4.35 8.39
N VAL A 276 12.10 -4.34 9.69
CA VAL A 276 10.70 -4.34 10.14
C VAL A 276 10.00 -3.04 9.74
N ALA A 277 10.70 -1.90 9.75
CA ALA A 277 10.14 -0.64 9.29
C ALA A 277 9.80 -0.69 7.78
N HIS A 278 10.63 -1.34 6.96
CA HIS A 278 10.26 -1.65 5.56
C HIS A 278 8.97 -2.46 5.46
N ALA A 279 8.82 -3.51 6.27
CA ALA A 279 7.63 -4.36 6.25
C ALA A 279 6.33 -3.62 6.60
N VAL A 280 6.41 -2.46 7.26
CA VAL A 280 5.23 -1.63 7.59
C VAL A 280 5.06 -0.40 6.72
N GLY A 281 5.85 -0.27 5.65
CA GLY A 281 5.63 0.71 4.58
C GLY A 281 6.73 1.76 4.42
N PHE A 282 7.74 1.80 5.30
CA PHE A 282 8.85 2.74 5.16
C PHE A 282 9.75 2.37 3.97
N ARG A 283 10.26 3.37 3.26
CA ARG A 283 11.16 3.19 2.12
C ARG A 283 12.26 4.25 2.14
N HIS A 284 13.37 3.98 1.44
CA HIS A 284 14.41 4.96 1.12
C HIS A 284 14.72 4.90 -0.37
N PRO A 285 13.88 5.51 -1.24
CA PRO A 285 13.98 5.35 -2.70
C PRO A 285 15.31 5.81 -3.33
N ASP A 286 16.07 6.66 -2.63
CA ASP A 286 17.40 7.11 -3.07
C ASP A 286 18.55 6.38 -2.34
N GLY A 287 18.23 5.35 -1.56
CA GLY A 287 19.15 4.66 -0.66
C GLY A 287 19.31 5.35 0.69
N SER A 288 19.75 4.57 1.68
CA SER A 288 19.87 4.97 3.09
C SER A 288 20.78 6.19 3.33
N ASN A 289 21.82 6.37 2.51
CA ASN A 289 22.75 7.50 2.60
C ASN A 289 22.19 8.83 2.06
N ASN A 290 21.05 8.80 1.38
CA ASN A 290 20.45 9.96 0.71
C ASN A 290 19.08 10.33 1.32
N MET A 291 18.86 9.98 2.59
CA MET A 291 17.65 10.39 3.30
C MET A 291 17.63 11.91 3.55
N PRO A 292 16.47 12.57 3.42
CA PRO A 292 16.34 14.01 3.72
C PRO A 292 16.69 14.40 5.17
N GLN A 293 16.67 13.42 6.09
CA GLN A 293 17.10 13.58 7.47
C GLN A 293 17.49 12.22 8.09
N PRO A 294 18.21 12.20 9.22
CA PRO A 294 18.42 10.98 10.00
C PRO A 294 17.11 10.35 10.45
N GLY A 295 17.07 9.02 10.50
CA GLY A 295 15.89 8.25 10.90
C GLY A 295 16.10 6.76 10.67
N ILE A 296 15.03 5.98 10.84
CA ILE A 296 15.13 4.51 10.79
C ILE A 296 15.53 4.02 9.39
N MET A 297 15.23 4.80 8.36
CA MET A 297 15.60 4.58 6.96
C MET A 297 16.92 5.26 6.54
N GLY A 298 17.58 5.98 7.48
CA GLY A 298 18.82 6.73 7.24
C GLY A 298 20.07 5.85 7.14
N PRO A 299 21.28 6.45 7.16
CA PRO A 299 22.53 5.68 7.11
C PRO A 299 22.72 4.85 8.39
N TRP A 300 23.43 3.72 8.27
CA TRP A 300 23.84 2.93 9.43
C TRP A 300 24.93 3.67 10.24
N PRO A 301 24.91 3.65 11.59
CA PRO A 301 23.93 2.97 12.44
C PRO A 301 22.56 3.65 12.45
N TYR A 302 21.51 2.85 12.22
CA TYR A 302 20.15 3.35 12.06
C TYR A 302 19.62 3.96 13.37
N GLN A 303 18.87 5.05 13.25
CA GLN A 303 18.32 5.78 14.40
C GLN A 303 16.81 5.68 14.43
N TRP A 304 16.24 5.39 15.61
CA TRP A 304 14.80 5.44 15.80
C TRP A 304 14.39 6.81 16.33
N THR A 305 13.61 7.57 15.55
CA THR A 305 13.27 8.95 15.89
C THR A 305 11.78 9.15 16.14
N SER A 306 11.42 10.22 16.84
CA SER A 306 10.01 10.62 17.00
C SER A 306 9.37 11.06 15.68
N ALA A 307 10.16 11.45 14.69
CA ALA A 307 9.67 11.71 13.33
C ALA A 307 9.22 10.40 12.67
N ASP A 308 9.97 9.30 12.81
CA ASP A 308 9.58 8.00 12.27
C ASP A 308 8.23 7.54 12.83
N GLU A 309 8.07 7.59 14.17
CA GLU A 309 6.81 7.22 14.84
C GLU A 309 5.63 8.10 14.40
N ARG A 310 5.84 9.42 14.33
CA ARG A 310 4.81 10.38 13.91
C ARG A 310 4.35 10.13 12.48
N LEU A 311 5.29 10.01 11.56
CA LEU A 311 4.99 9.89 10.14
C LEU A 311 4.41 8.50 9.82
N GLY A 312 4.93 7.45 10.44
CA GLY A 312 4.34 6.11 10.36
C GLY A 312 2.90 6.07 10.91
N ARG A 313 2.60 6.73 12.04
CA ARG A 313 1.22 6.84 12.53
C ARG A 313 0.31 7.52 11.51
N ILE A 314 0.76 8.61 10.88
CA ILE A 314 -0.03 9.32 9.86
C ILE A 314 -0.30 8.41 8.65
N LEU A 315 0.69 7.63 8.20
CA LEU A 315 0.52 6.63 7.13
C LEU A 315 -0.67 5.70 7.41
N TYR A 316 -0.81 5.20 8.65
CA TYR A 316 -1.90 4.29 9.03
C TYR A 316 -3.25 4.98 9.31
N LEU A 317 -3.28 6.30 9.45
CA LEU A 317 -4.51 7.12 9.53
C LEU A 317 -5.06 7.53 8.16
N ARG A 318 -4.40 7.10 7.08
CA ARG A 318 -4.84 7.35 5.70
C ARG A 318 -5.08 6.04 4.97
N PRO A 319 -6.01 6.02 3.99
CA PRO A 319 -6.16 4.87 3.10
C PRO A 319 -4.83 4.45 2.46
N THR A 320 -4.70 3.17 2.13
CA THR A 320 -3.61 2.74 1.24
C THR A 320 -3.82 3.37 -0.13
N GLY A 321 -2.79 3.88 -0.76
CA GLY A 321 -2.84 4.57 -2.06
C GLY A 321 -3.03 6.08 -1.97
N SER A 322 -3.04 6.69 -0.78
CA SER A 322 -3.17 8.14 -0.63
C SER A 322 -2.01 8.89 -1.29
N LEU A 323 -2.33 9.96 -2.03
CA LEU A 323 -1.42 10.78 -2.81
C LEU A 323 -1.07 12.09 -2.09
N THR A 324 0.00 12.75 -2.56
CA THR A 324 0.47 14.04 -2.01
C THR A 324 -0.46 15.21 -2.36
N PRO A 325 -0.70 16.17 -1.46
CA PRO A 325 -0.27 16.20 -0.06
C PRO A 325 -1.16 15.36 0.88
N ASP A 326 -2.48 15.32 0.66
CA ASP A 326 -3.44 14.55 1.47
C ASP A 326 -4.71 14.17 0.67
N ILE A 327 -4.52 13.39 -0.40
CA ILE A 327 -5.59 13.02 -1.33
C ILE A 327 -5.85 11.51 -1.20
N ASP A 328 -7.06 11.13 -0.79
CA ASP A 328 -7.47 9.73 -0.76
C ASP A 328 -7.57 9.18 -2.21
N PRO A 329 -7.23 7.90 -2.46
CA PRO A 329 -7.25 7.35 -3.81
C PRO A 329 -8.68 7.25 -4.37
N THR A 330 -8.78 7.27 -5.69
CA THR A 330 -10.06 7.16 -6.43
C THR A 330 -10.90 5.99 -5.92
N GLY A 331 -12.18 6.25 -5.67
CA GLY A 331 -13.13 5.25 -5.15
C GLY A 331 -13.17 5.16 -3.62
N THR A 332 -12.28 5.85 -2.90
CA THR A 332 -12.36 5.94 -1.44
C THR A 332 -13.54 6.80 -1.02
N ILE A 333 -14.38 6.25 -0.15
CA ILE A 333 -15.51 6.94 0.49
C ILE A 333 -15.16 7.17 1.96
N ILE A 334 -15.26 8.42 2.42
CA ILE A 334 -14.88 8.80 3.79
C ILE A 334 -15.98 8.49 4.84
N ASN A 335 -17.22 8.29 4.40
CA ASN A 335 -18.41 8.15 5.26
C ASN A 335 -19.15 6.82 5.13
#